data_AF-A0A2H0MFV1-F1
#
_entry.id   AF-A0A2H0MFV1-F1
#
_cell.length_a   1.000
_cell.length_b   1.000
_cell.length_c   1.000
_cell.angle_alpha   90.00
_cell.angle_beta   90.00
_cell.angle_gamma   90.00
#
_symmetry.space_group_name_H-M   'P 1'
#
loop_
_entity.id
_entity.type
_entity.pdbx_description
1 polymer ?
#
loop_
_entity_poly.entity_id
_entity_poly.type
_entity_poly.pdbx_seq_one_letter_code
_entity_poly.pdbx_strand_id
1 'polypeptide(L)'
;MLIRTGECTRCGECCRTVHITVVRDVTLRQHGNLEELKRYLEYRGIRVVGEDAEANALFYAIDVPCSQLTLDNRCRVHNTPGQPLLCHRYPTGPDDIEECGYRFEPEKFAGLPGLGNGK
;
A
#
# COMPACT_ATOMS: atom_id res chain seq x y z
N MET A 1 -13.94 7.00 -4.44
CA MET A 1 -12.50 6.66 -4.42
C MET A 1 -11.89 7.20 -3.13
N LEU A 2 -10.92 6.51 -2.54
CA LEU A 2 -10.16 7.06 -1.40
C LEU A 2 -8.95 7.84 -1.93
N ILE A 3 -8.72 9.05 -1.42
CA ILE A 3 -7.57 9.88 -1.72
C ILE A 3 -6.58 9.78 -0.56
N ARG A 4 -5.32 9.48 -0.90
CA ARG A 4 -4.22 9.48 0.05
C ARG A 4 -3.72 10.91 0.29
N THR A 5 -3.74 11.35 1.55
CA THR A 5 -3.25 12.65 2.00
C THR A 5 -2.17 12.48 3.06
N GLY A 6 -1.46 13.56 3.38
CA GLY A 6 -0.38 13.56 4.38
C GLY A 6 1.00 13.23 3.80
N GLU A 7 1.95 12.95 4.69
CA GLU A 7 3.36 12.72 4.34
C GLU A 7 4.01 11.67 5.23
N CYS A 8 5.14 11.12 4.79
CA CYS A 8 5.90 10.15 5.58
C CYS A 8 6.54 10.86 6.78
N THR A 9 6.09 10.54 7.98
CA THR A 9 6.62 11.05 9.26
C THR A 9 7.74 10.21 9.84
N ARG A 10 8.18 9.16 9.12
CA ARG A 10 9.18 8.17 9.56
C ARG A 10 8.68 7.31 10.75
N CYS A 11 7.42 6.88 10.73
CA CYS A 11 6.89 5.91 11.71
C CYS A 11 7.56 4.52 11.59
N GLY A 12 8.08 4.18 10.41
CA GLY A 12 8.82 2.93 10.16
C GLY A 12 7.95 1.74 9.75
N GLU A 13 6.62 1.80 9.88
CA GLU A 13 5.75 0.65 9.62
C GLU A 13 5.82 0.14 8.19
N CYS A 14 5.64 1.01 7.19
CA CYS A 14 5.78 0.63 5.78
C CYS A 14 7.21 0.20 5.39
N CYS A 15 8.20 0.49 6.24
CA CYS A 15 9.59 0.04 6.05
C CYS A 15 9.84 -1.32 6.69
N ARG A 16 9.06 -1.73 7.70
CA ARG A 16 9.16 -3.06 8.33
C ARG A 16 8.44 -4.11 7.50
N THR A 17 7.23 -3.77 7.05
CA THR A 17 6.39 -4.65 6.23
C THR A 17 5.81 -3.85 5.08
N VAL A 18 6.05 -4.34 3.85
CA VAL A 18 5.47 -3.73 2.65
C VAL A 18 4.21 -4.50 2.26
N HIS A 19 3.10 -3.80 2.13
CA HIS A 19 1.85 -4.36 1.61
C HIS A 19 1.77 -4.14 0.10
N ILE A 20 1.39 -5.17 -0.66
CA ILE A 20 1.27 -5.10 -2.12
C ILE A 20 -0.10 -5.64 -2.51
N THR A 21 -0.79 -4.90 -3.38
CA THR A 21 -2.02 -5.37 -4.01
C THR A 21 -1.70 -5.86 -5.41
N VAL A 22 -2.16 -7.07 -5.75
CA VAL A 22 -2.04 -7.64 -7.10
C VAL A 22 -3.42 -8.01 -7.65
N VAL A 23 -3.53 -8.14 -8.97
CA VAL A 23 -4.77 -8.58 -9.62
C VAL A 23 -4.99 -10.05 -9.36
N ARG A 24 -6.09 -10.39 -8.68
CA ARG A 24 -6.38 -11.74 -8.18
C ARG A 24 -6.45 -12.76 -9.30
N ASP A 25 -7.29 -12.53 -10.31
CA ASP A 25 -7.56 -13.53 -11.34
C ASP A 25 -6.34 -13.79 -12.25
N VAL A 26 -5.54 -12.76 -12.51
CA VAL A 26 -4.28 -12.91 -13.26
C VAL A 26 -3.31 -13.77 -12.45
N THR A 27 -3.17 -13.46 -11.16
CA THR A 27 -2.29 -14.17 -10.25
C THR A 27 -2.69 -15.64 -10.10
N LEU A 28 -3.96 -15.93 -9.84
CA LEU A 28 -4.45 -17.29 -9.65
C LEU A 28 -4.34 -18.12 -10.92
N ARG A 29 -4.59 -17.51 -12.09
CA ARG A 29 -4.39 -18.19 -13.39
C ARG A 29 -2.92 -18.56 -13.62
N GLN A 30 -1.99 -17.70 -13.22
CA GLN A 30 -0.56 -17.96 -13.35
C GLN A 30 -0.07 -19.08 -12.41
N HIS A 31 -0.64 -19.18 -11.21
CA HIS A 31 -0.15 -20.10 -10.16
C HIS A 31 -1.07 -21.33 -9.94
N GLY A 32 -2.16 -21.43 -10.70
CA GLY A 32 -3.15 -22.51 -10.62
C GLY A 32 -4.21 -22.25 -9.55
N ASN A 33 -3.81 -22.12 -8.29
CA ASN A 33 -4.74 -21.84 -7.18
C ASN A 33 -4.06 -21.08 -6.03
N LEU A 34 -4.84 -20.69 -5.03
CA LEU A 34 -4.38 -19.91 -3.89
C LEU A 34 -3.38 -20.67 -3.00
N GLU A 35 -3.51 -21.98 -2.89
CA GLU A 35 -2.63 -22.82 -2.06
C GLU A 35 -1.23 -22.93 -2.67
N GLU A 36 -1.15 -23.20 -3.97
CA GLU A 36 0.12 -23.22 -4.72
C GLU A 36 0.80 -21.85 -4.74
N LEU A 37 0.01 -20.78 -4.89
CA LEU A 37 0.50 -19.41 -4.78
C LEU A 37 1.14 -19.14 -3.40
N LYS A 38 0.45 -19.50 -2.31
CA LYS A 38 0.95 -19.31 -0.94
C LYS A 38 2.28 -20.04 -0.74
N ARG A 39 2.36 -21.32 -1.13
CA ARG A 39 3.60 -22.11 -1.06
C ARG A 39 4.75 -21.45 -1.84
N TYR A 40 4.49 -21.00 -3.06
CA TYR A 40 5.50 -20.37 -3.90
C TYR A 40 6.05 -19.05 -3.31
N LEU A 41 5.16 -18.25 -2.74
CA LEU A 41 5.49 -16.95 -2.12
C LEU A 41 6.22 -17.10 -0.79
N GLU A 42 5.87 -18.11 0.01
CA GLU A 42 6.53 -18.40 1.30
C GLU A 42 8.04 -18.65 1.13
N TYR A 43 8.47 -19.27 0.03
CA TYR A 43 9.90 -19.45 -0.29
C TYR A 43 10.69 -18.13 -0.38
N ARG A 44 10.00 -16.99 -0.49
CA ARG A 44 10.58 -15.64 -0.62
C ARG A 44 10.21 -14.72 0.55
N GLY A 45 9.60 -15.26 1.62
CA GLY A 45 9.16 -14.47 2.76
C GLY A 45 7.99 -13.53 2.44
N ILE A 46 7.17 -13.88 1.44
CA ILE A 46 5.98 -13.12 1.07
C ILE A 46 4.75 -13.90 1.55
N ARG A 47 3.84 -13.24 2.27
CA ARG A 47 2.59 -13.84 2.74
C ARG A 47 1.40 -13.28 1.98
N VAL A 48 0.44 -14.14 1.65
CA VAL A 48 -0.90 -13.69 1.25
C VAL A 48 -1.69 -13.40 2.52
N VAL A 49 -2.06 -12.13 2.72
CA VAL A 49 -2.71 -11.65 3.96
C VAL A 49 -4.20 -11.37 3.79
N GLY A 50 -4.70 -11.40 2.56
CA GLY A 50 -6.13 -11.29 2.30
C GLY A 50 -6.47 -11.27 0.81
N GLU A 51 -7.76 -11.19 0.51
CA GLU A 51 -8.29 -11.02 -0.83
C GLU A 51 -9.55 -10.15 -0.79
N ASP A 52 -9.81 -9.49 -1.91
CA ASP A 52 -11.09 -8.85 -2.22
C ASP A 52 -11.52 -9.36 -3.59
N ALA A 53 -12.44 -10.32 -3.60
CA ALA A 53 -12.91 -10.96 -4.82
C ALA A 53 -13.75 -10.01 -5.68
N GLU A 54 -14.49 -9.08 -5.07
CA GLU A 54 -15.33 -8.12 -5.79
C GLU A 54 -14.45 -7.10 -6.52
N ALA A 55 -13.39 -6.62 -5.86
CA ALA A 55 -12.41 -5.72 -6.46
C ALA A 55 -11.33 -6.44 -7.32
N ASN A 56 -11.40 -7.78 -7.46
CA ASN A 56 -10.40 -8.60 -8.15
C ASN A 56 -8.96 -8.37 -7.62
N ALA A 57 -8.80 -8.34 -6.30
CA ALA A 57 -7.55 -8.03 -5.62
C ALA A 57 -7.06 -9.14 -4.67
N LEU A 58 -5.75 -9.33 -4.60
CA LEU A 58 -5.06 -10.12 -3.57
C LEU A 58 -4.06 -9.22 -2.84
N PHE A 59 -3.98 -9.38 -1.52
CA PHE A 59 -3.11 -8.59 -0.66
C PHE A 59 -1.94 -9.43 -0.18
N TYR A 60 -0.73 -8.97 -0.47
CA TYR A 60 0.51 -9.55 0.00
C TYR A 60 1.14 -8.69 1.08
N ALA A 61 1.85 -9.32 2.00
CA ALA A 61 2.77 -8.69 2.92
C ALA A 61 4.17 -9.25 2.70
N ILE A 62 5.16 -8.37 2.62
CA ILE A 62 6.58 -8.73 2.61
C ILE A 62 7.14 -8.32 3.97
N ASP A 63 7.38 -9.28 4.85
CA ASP A 63 7.90 -9.04 6.21
C ASP A 63 9.43 -9.01 6.24
N VAL A 64 10.05 -8.60 5.14
CA VAL A 64 11.48 -8.36 5.06
C VAL A 64 11.70 -6.86 5.26
N PRO A 65 12.25 -6.44 6.41
CA PRO A 65 12.46 -5.03 6.67
C PRO A 65 13.40 -4.39 5.65
N CYS A 66 13.10 -3.16 5.28
CA CYS A 66 13.94 -2.33 4.43
C CYS A 66 15.35 -2.19 5.03
N SER A 67 16.37 -2.42 4.21
CA SER A 67 17.77 -2.28 4.63
C SER A 67 18.18 -0.85 5.03
N GLN A 68 17.35 0.14 4.69
CA GLN A 68 17.52 1.55 5.09
C GLN A 68 16.79 1.91 6.39
N LEU A 69 16.04 0.98 7.00
CA LEU A 69 15.41 1.18 8.30
C LEU A 69 16.45 1.00 9.42
N THR A 70 16.56 1.99 10.29
CA THR A 70 17.44 1.94 11.48
C THR A 70 16.72 1.29 12.65
N LEU A 71 17.47 0.91 13.69
CA LEU A 71 16.93 0.30 14.91
C LEU A 71 15.95 1.22 15.66
N ASP A 72 16.07 2.54 15.49
CA ASP A 72 15.14 3.54 16.02
C ASP A 72 13.98 3.88 15.06
N ASN A 73 13.71 3.01 14.08
CA ASN A 73 12.62 3.11 13.10
C ASN A 73 12.68 4.33 12.17
N ARG A 74 13.87 4.86 11.91
CA ARG A 74 14.08 5.97 10.98
C ARG A 74 14.59 5.47 9.64
N CYS A 75 14.19 6.15 8.57
CA CYS A 75 14.72 5.87 7.24
C CYS A 75 15.99 6.69 6.99
N ARG A 76 17.11 6.01 6.71
CA ARG A 76 18.42 6.65 6.45
C ARG A 76 18.42 7.58 5.25
N VAL A 77 17.59 7.28 4.25
CA VAL A 77 17.54 8.01 2.98
C VAL A 77 16.32 8.94 2.86
N HIS A 78 15.58 9.16 3.94
CA HIS A 78 14.38 9.99 3.92
C HIS A 78 14.65 11.41 3.39
N ASN A 79 13.88 11.84 2.39
CA ASN A 79 14.01 13.10 1.66
C ASN A 79 15.40 13.34 1.06
N THR A 80 16.10 12.26 0.72
CA THR A 80 17.37 12.31 -0.03
C THR A 80 17.16 11.79 -1.46
N PRO A 81 18.05 12.10 -2.42
CA PRO A 81 18.01 11.50 -3.75
C PRO A 81 18.08 9.97 -3.79
N GLY A 82 18.58 9.34 -2.70
CA GLY A 82 18.60 7.89 -2.55
C GLY A 82 17.25 7.27 -2.19
N GLN A 83 16.23 8.07 -1.89
CA GLN A 83 14.88 7.58 -1.63
C GLN A 83 14.18 7.20 -2.95
N PRO A 84 13.80 5.92 -3.15
CA PRO A 84 13.09 5.53 -4.35
C PRO A 84 11.71 6.18 -4.44
N LEU A 85 11.27 6.49 -5.67
CA LEU A 85 9.92 7.01 -5.95
C LEU A 85 8.81 6.17 -5.30
N LEU A 86 8.98 4.85 -5.27
CA LEU A 86 8.00 3.94 -4.71
C LEU A 86 7.79 4.16 -3.20
N CYS A 87 8.83 4.53 -2.44
CA CYS A 87 8.69 4.84 -1.01
C CYS A 87 7.75 6.04 -0.77
N HIS A 88 7.67 6.99 -1.71
CA HIS A 88 6.76 8.13 -1.60
C HIS A 88 5.30 7.75 -1.85
N ARG A 89 5.03 6.58 -2.45
CA ARG A 89 3.70 6.09 -2.77
C ARG A 89 3.10 5.21 -1.69
N TYR A 90 3.90 4.75 -0.73
CA TYR A 90 3.41 3.96 0.40
C TYR A 90 2.92 4.83 1.56
N PRO A 91 1.92 4.36 2.32
CA PRO A 91 1.09 3.19 2.05
C PRO A 91 0.19 3.41 0.83
N THR A 92 -0.21 2.34 0.14
CA THR A 92 -1.06 2.41 -1.07
C THR A 92 -2.55 2.26 -0.78
N GLY A 93 -2.91 1.92 0.46
CA GLY A 93 -4.28 1.79 0.94
C GLY A 93 -4.34 2.04 2.45
N PRO A 94 -5.54 2.18 3.02
CA PRO A 94 -5.71 2.36 4.46
C PRO A 94 -5.11 1.17 5.22
N ASP A 95 -4.52 1.48 6.36
CA ASP A 95 -3.99 0.55 7.33
C ASP A 95 -4.45 0.94 8.75
N ASP A 96 -4.34 0.01 9.70
CA ASP A 96 -4.73 0.23 11.10
C ASP A 96 -3.58 0.85 11.92
N ILE A 97 -2.74 1.68 11.30
CA ILE A 97 -1.55 2.27 11.92
C ILE A 97 -1.85 3.71 12.36
N GLU A 98 -2.06 3.90 13.66
CA GLU A 98 -2.44 5.22 14.21
C GLU A 98 -1.34 6.28 14.05
N GLU A 99 -0.07 5.90 14.16
CA GLU A 99 1.08 6.81 14.09
C GLU A 99 1.50 7.13 12.64
N CYS A 100 0.82 6.58 11.64
CA CYS A 100 1.12 6.85 10.23
C CYS A 100 0.77 8.30 9.89
N GLY A 101 1.71 8.99 9.24
CA GLY A 101 1.48 10.36 8.76
C GLY A 101 0.56 10.44 7.54
N TYR A 102 0.25 9.31 6.90
CA TYR A 102 -0.67 9.22 5.78
C TYR A 102 -2.08 8.90 6.24
N ARG A 103 -3.07 9.44 5.53
CA ARG A 103 -4.50 9.20 5.74
C ARG A 103 -5.19 8.91 4.41
N PHE A 104 -6.32 8.22 4.47
CA PHE A 104 -7.15 7.91 3.32
C PHE A 104 -8.56 8.43 3.55
N GLU A 105 -8.93 9.45 2.77
CA GLU A 105 -10.21 10.12 2.91
C GLU A 105 -11.08 9.84 1.68
N PRO A 106 -12.41 9.74 1.81
CA PRO A 106 -13.30 9.73 0.67
C PRO A 106 -13.07 10.98 -0.17
N GLU A 107 -12.93 10.80 -1.49
CA GLU A 107 -12.92 11.91 -2.43
C GLU A 107 -14.19 12.74 -2.24
N LYS A 108 -14.01 13.94 -1.69
CA LYS A 108 -15.10 14.92 -1.63
C LYS A 108 -15.25 15.43 -3.05
N PHE A 109 -16.32 15.02 -3.74
CA PHE A 109 -16.76 15.71 -4.94
C PHE A 109 -17.09 17.15 -4.54
N ALA A 110 -16.13 18.06 -4.73
CA ALA A 110 -16.41 19.48 -4.70
C ALA A 110 -17.37 19.74 -5.85
N GLY A 111 -18.64 20.00 -5.53
CA GLY A 111 -19.60 20.48 -6.52
C GLY A 111 -18.98 21.66 -7.25
N LEU A 112 -18.85 21.52 -8.58
CA LEU A 112 -18.46 22.61 -9.46
C LEU A 112 -19.40 23.80 -9.21
N PRO A 113 -18.92 24.97 -8.78
CA PRO A 113 -19.75 26.16 -8.75
C PRO A 113 -19.83 26.70 -10.18
N GLY A 114 -20.94 26.44 -10.86
CA GLY A 114 -21.20 27.10 -12.15
C GLY A 114 -21.97 26.27 -13.15
N LEU A 115 -23.26 26.09 -12.91
CA LEU A 115 -24.28 26.14 -13.96
C LEU A 115 -25.48 26.79 -13.29
N GLY A 116 -25.60 28.10 -13.49
CA GLY A 116 -26.71 28.89 -12.98
C GLY A 116 -28.03 28.30 -13.46
N ASN A 117 -28.98 28.20 -12.54
CA ASN A 117 -30.38 28.00 -12.90
C ASN A 117 -30.83 29.23 -13.68
N GLY A 118 -30.89 29.08 -15.00
CA GLY A 118 -31.65 29.98 -15.87
C GLY A 118 -33.12 29.91 -15.47
N LYS A 119 -33.72 31.10 -15.40
CA LYS A 119 -35.16 31.30 -15.25
C LYS A 119 -35.94 30.62 -16.37
#